data_AF-A0A1G2RDQ6-F1
#
_entry.id   AF-A0A1G2RDQ6-F1
#
_cell.length_a   1.000
_cell.length_b   1.000
_cell.length_c   1.000
_cell.angle_alpha   90.00
_cell.angle_beta   90.00
_cell.angle_gamma   90.00
#
_symmetry.space_group_name_H-M   'P 1'
#
loop_
_entity.id
_entity.type
_entity.pdbx_description
1 polymer ?
#
loop_
_entity_poly.entity_id
_entity_poly.type
_entity_poly.pdbx_seq_one_letter_code
_entity_poly.pdbx_strand_id
1 'polypeptide(L)' 'MKADEYQLADFEVAALLLTLGFKLLDIDKTTPKKAIFLFENNPKIPETIDAYFNDSLSVNPHLLFMQSKSLKNRLYL' A
#
# COMPACT_ATOMS: atom_id res chain seq x y z
N MET A 1 7.47 -16.89 12.57
CA MET A 1 7.09 -15.55 13.04
C MET A 1 7.97 -14.55 12.28
N LYS A 2 7.49 -14.04 11.13
CA LYS A 2 8.23 -12.99 10.39
C LYS A 2 7.89 -11.66 11.04
N ALA A 3 8.84 -11.06 11.74
CA ALA A 3 8.61 -10.00 12.72
C ALA A 3 8.77 -8.57 12.15
N ASP A 4 8.92 -8.38 10.84
CA ASP A 4 9.23 -7.07 10.25
C ASP A 4 8.44 -6.80 8.96
N GLU A 5 7.13 -6.98 9.00
CA GLU A 5 6.22 -6.64 7.89
C GLU A 5 5.15 -5.66 8.39
N TYR A 6 4.94 -4.56 7.67
CA TYR A 6 3.86 -3.63 7.92
C TYR A 6 2.60 -4.10 7.18
N GLN A 7 1.50 -4.27 7.92
CA GLN A 7 0.25 -4.78 7.35
C GLN A 7 -0.74 -3.65 7.14
N LEU A 8 -1.37 -3.63 5.96
CA LEU A 8 -2.36 -2.62 5.58
C LEU A 8 -3.52 -3.28 4.85
N ALA A 9 -4.77 -2.89 5.13
CA ALA A 9 -5.95 -3.41 4.43
C ALA A 9 -6.52 -2.41 3.41
N ASP A 10 -6.17 -1.13 3.52
CA ASP A 10 -6.67 -0.06 2.65
C ASP A 10 -6.00 -0.07 1.27
N PHE A 11 -6.80 -0.24 0.24
CA PHE A 11 -6.34 -0.38 -1.15
C PHE A 11 -5.70 0.92 -1.66
N GLU A 12 -6.34 2.06 -1.42
CA GLU A 12 -5.87 3.37 -1.89
C GLU A 12 -4.55 3.75 -1.22
N VAL A 13 -4.43 3.48 0.08
CA VAL A 13 -3.21 3.72 0.85
C VAL A 13 -2.10 2.78 0.39
N ALA A 14 -2.41 1.51 0.07
CA ALA A 14 -1.41 0.60 -0.49
C ALA A 14 -0.90 1.07 -1.87
N ALA A 15 -1.79 1.57 -2.73
CA ALA A 15 -1.41 2.13 -4.02
C ALA A 15 -0.56 3.40 -3.86
N LEU A 16 -0.87 4.24 -2.87
CA LEU A 16 -0.06 5.40 -2.50
C LEU A 16 1.34 5.02 -2.05
N LEU A 17 1.45 4.05 -1.13
CA LEU A 17 2.75 3.58 -0.64
C LEU A 17 3.61 3.03 -1.79
N LEU A 18 3.01 2.25 -2.70
CA LEU A 18 3.69 1.81 -3.93
C LEU A 18 4.15 2.97 -4.81
N THR A 19 3.35 4.03 -4.90
CA THR A 19 3.67 5.24 -5.69
C THR A 19 4.86 5.99 -5.10
N LEU A 20 4.97 6.00 -3.78
CA LEU A 20 6.09 6.62 -3.04
C LEU A 20 7.33 5.72 -2.95
N GLY A 21 7.28 4.53 -3.55
CA GLY A 21 8.41 3.61 -3.62
C GLY A 21 8.56 2.67 -2.42
N PHE A 22 7.55 2.58 -1.54
CA PHE A 22 7.56 1.56 -0.50
C PHE A 22 7.40 0.17 -1.12
N LYS A 23 8.13 -0.80 -0.56
CA LYS A 23 8.23 -2.15 -1.11
C LYS A 23 7.11 -3.03 -0.57
N LEU A 24 6.20 -3.42 -1.46
CA LEU A 24 5.21 -4.46 -1.19
C LEU A 24 5.89 -5.84 -1.27
N LEU A 25 5.85 -6.58 -0.17
CA LEU A 25 6.40 -7.92 -0.03
C LEU A 25 5.43 -8.98 -0.54
N ASP A 26 4.16 -8.88 -0.14
CA ASP A 26 3.14 -9.86 -0.50
C ASP A 26 1.72 -9.27 -0.37
N ILE A 27 0.73 -10.00 -0.90
CA ILE A 27 -0.69 -9.70 -0.72
C ILE A 27 -1.36 -10.96 -0.18
N ASP A 28 -1.72 -10.93 1.10
CA ASP A 28 -2.49 -11.98 1.73
C ASP A 28 -3.96 -11.87 1.31
N LYS A 29 -4.41 -12.85 0.51
CA LYS A 29 -5.79 -12.99 0.02
C LYS A 29 -6.54 -14.14 0.70
N THR A 30 -6.03 -14.65 1.84
CA THR A 30 -6.63 -15.80 2.54
C THR A 30 -8.07 -15.53 2.99
N THR A 31 -8.41 -14.26 3.23
CA THR A 31 -9.78 -13.86 3.53
C THR A 31 -10.51 -13.45 2.25
N PRO A 32 -11.60 -14.13 1.86
CA PRO A 32 -12.30 -13.87 0.58
C PRO A 32 -12.95 -12.48 0.50
N LYS A 33 -13.06 -11.76 1.62
CA LYS A 33 -13.65 -10.41 1.69
C LYS A 33 -12.62 -9.28 1.76
N LYS A 34 -11.36 -9.57 2.08
CA LYS A 34 -10.34 -8.55 2.35
C LYS A 34 -8.96 -9.04 1.96
N ALA A 35 -8.24 -8.24 1.20
CA ALA A 35 -6.82 -8.42 0.97
C ALA A 35 -6.02 -7.64 2.02
N ILE A 36 -4.96 -8.25 2.55
CA ILE A 36 -4.00 -7.60 3.44
C ILE A 36 -2.70 -7.43 2.65
N PHE A 37 -2.27 -6.18 2.48
CA PHE A 37 -1.03 -5.81 1.83
C PHE A 37 0.11 -5.84 2.85
N LEU A 38 1.13 -6.65 2.58
CA LEU A 38 2.31 -6.78 3.42
C LEU A 38 3.43 -5.94 2.82
N PHE A 39 3.85 -4.88 3.51
CA PHE A 39 4.97 -4.03 3.13
C PHE A 39 6.20 -4.33 3.98
N GLU A 40 7.38 -4.02 3.44
CA GLU A 40 8.63 -4.04 4.21
C GLU A 40 8.49 -3.06 5.39
N ASN A 41 8.82 -3.50 6.60
CA ASN A 41 8.73 -2.64 7.79
C ASN A 41 9.59 -1.38 7.59
N ASN A 42 8.91 -0.24 7.51
CA ASN A 42 9.55 1.04 7.32
C ASN A 42 8.89 2.06 8.24
N PRO A 43 9.65 2.70 9.16
CA PRO A 43 9.11 3.63 10.14
C PRO A 43 8.45 4.87 9.53
N LYS A 44 8.69 5.15 8.24
CA LYS A 44 8.05 6.26 7.52
C LYS A 44 6.64 5.93 7.04
N ILE A 45 6.21 4.66 7.08
CA ILE A 45 4.87 4.28 6.61
C ILE A 45 3.79 4.97 7.45
N PRO A 46 3.79 4.88 8.81
CA PRO A 46 2.81 5.60 9.62
C PRO A 46 2.78 7.11 9.35
N GLU A 47 3.93 7.77 9.29
CA GLU A 47 4.05 9.20 9.00
C GLU A 47 3.45 9.56 7.62
N THR A 48 3.67 8.71 6.63
CA THR A 48 3.14 8.90 5.27
C THR A 48 1.62 8.73 5.23
N ILE A 49 1.08 7.77 5.98
CA ILE A 49 -0.36 7.53 6.09
C ILE A 49 -1.02 8.73 6.77
N ASP A 50 -0.45 9.21 7.87
CA ASP A 50 -0.94 10.41 8.55
C ASP A 50 -0.88 11.64 7.62
N ALA A 51 0.20 11.79 6.86
CA ALA A 51 0.33 12.89 5.91
C ALA A 51 -0.73 12.84 4.80
N TYR A 52 -1.10 11.63 4.34
CA TYR A 52 -2.17 11.40 3.37
C TYR A 52 -3.54 11.80 3.92
N PHE A 53 -3.88 11.39 5.14
CA PHE A 53 -5.17 11.73 5.74
C PHE A 53 -5.29 13.20 6.17
N ASN A 54 -4.17 13.88 6.37
CA ASN A 54 -4.13 15.31 6.69
C ASN A 54 -3.96 16.23 5.46
N ASP A 55 -4.15 15.70 4.24
CA ASP A 55 -4.01 16.45 2.98
C ASP A 55 -2.64 17.15 2.79
N SER A 56 -1.61 16.67 3.49
CA SER A 56 -0.27 17.30 3.53
C SER A 56 0.75 16.62 2.60
N LEU A 57 0.29 15.63 1.83
CA LEU A 57 1.12 14.83 0.95
C LEU A 57 0.93 15.22 -0.52
N SER A 58 2.03 15.56 -1.21
CA SER A 58 2.03 15.79 -2.66
C SER A 58 2.47 14.52 -3.39
N VAL A 59 1.61 14.02 -4.28
CA VAL A 59 1.88 12.82 -5.09
C VAL A 59 1.53 13.07 -6.55
N ASN A 60 2.29 12.47 -7.46
CA ASN A 60 1.98 12.54 -8.88
C ASN A 60 0.68 11.74 -9.17
N PRO A 61 -0.39 12.38 -9.64
CA PRO A 61 -1.69 11.72 -9.83
C PRO A 61 -1.65 10.63 -10.91
N HIS A 62 -0.82 10.81 -11.94
CA HIS A 62 -0.66 9.81 -13.00
C HIS A 62 0.01 8.54 -12.46
N LEU A 63 1.06 8.68 -11.64
CA LEU A 63 1.72 7.53 -11.02
C LEU A 63 0.78 6.80 -10.04
N LEU A 64 0.04 7.54 -9.22
CA LEU A 64 -0.94 6.96 -8.29
C LEU A 64 -1.99 6.12 -9.02
N PHE A 65 -2.51 6.65 -10.12
CA PHE A 65 -3.47 5.95 -10.96
C PHE A 65 -2.87 4.67 -11.59
N MET A 66 -1.63 4.76 -12.09
CA MET A 66 -0.94 3.61 -12.65
C MET A 66 -0.68 2.51 -11.61
N GLN A 67 -0.25 2.89 -10.40
CA GLN A 67 -0.03 1.92 -9.31
C GLN A 67 -1.34 1.30 -8.83
N SER A 68 -2.43 2.08 -8.76
CA SER A 68 -3.76 1.56 -8.45
C SER A 68 -4.20 0.50 -9.47
N LYS A 69 -4.01 0.75 -10.77
CA LYS A 69 -4.30 -0.26 -11.81
C LYS A 69 -3.44 -1.51 -11.66
N SER A 70 -2.14 -1.33 -11.46
CA SER A 70 -1.20 -2.43 -11.24
C SER A 70 -1.59 -3.29 -10.04
N LEU A 71 -1.98 -2.66 -8.93
CA LEU A 71 -2.39 -3.33 -7.70
C LEU A 71 -3.69 -4.12 -7.89
N LYS A 72 -4.68 -3.57 -8.62
CA LYS A 72 -5.90 -4.32 -9.00
C LYS A 72 -5.57 -5.55 -9.83
N ASN A 73 -4.69 -5.41 -10.82
CA ASN A 73 -4.27 -6.56 -11.63
C ASN A 73 -3.67 -7.66 -10.76
N ARG A 74 -2.82 -7.32 -9.78
CA ARG A 74 -2.26 -8.30 -8.83
C ARG A 74 -3.30 -8.95 -7.92
N LEU A 75 -4.44 -8.30 -7.67
CA LEU A 75 -5.50 -8.84 -6.82
C LEU A 75 -6.36 -9.88 -7.54
N TYR A 76 -6.68 -9.64 -8.82
CA TYR A 76 -7.66 -10.43 -9.57
C TYR A 76 -7.07 -11.38 -10.61
N LEU A 77 -5.81 -11.18 -11.01
CA LEU A 77 -5.04 -12.12 -11.85
C LEU A 77 -4.15 -12.99 -10.96
#